data_AF-A0A5M6CMV4-F1
#
_entry.id   AF-A0A5M6CMV4-F1
#
_cell.length_a   1.000
_cell.length_b   1.000
_cell.length_c   1.000
_cell.angle_alpha   90.00
_cell.angle_beta   90.00
_cell.angle_gamma   90.00
#
_symmetry.space_group_name_H-M   'P 1'
#
loop_
_entity.id
_entity.type
_entity.pdbx_description
1 polymer ?
#
loop_
_entity_poly.entity_id
_entity_poly.type
_entity_poly.pdbx_seq_one_letter_code
_entity_poly.pdbx_strand_id
1 'polypeptide(L)'
;MKKIVTLYILTLFVSCKTYELTPLSLKTQLENSSVEERGVKLNNASIFFNSTYMAVSLDSLEVFDKKGTVFYLQNSPSIEMRLINNEGEKFTMYFDTVVIINDTLTGSRSRFISGIKHKVPFSTISKVFVQDGQKDFKYTN
;
A
#
# COMPACT_ATOMS: atom_id res chain seq x y z
N MET A 1 19.47 32.88 -40.74
CA MET A 1 18.90 32.94 -39.37
C MET A 1 18.07 31.70 -39.13
N LYS A 2 18.58 30.69 -38.42
CA LYS A 2 17.83 29.46 -38.08
C LYS A 2 17.38 29.57 -36.63
N LYS A 3 16.07 29.70 -36.41
CA LYS A 3 15.46 29.69 -35.06
C LYS A 3 15.44 28.24 -34.57
N ILE A 4 16.33 27.91 -33.63
CA ILE A 4 16.26 26.64 -32.90
C ILE A 4 15.16 26.83 -31.85
N VAL A 5 14.02 26.17 -32.06
CA VAL A 5 12.95 26.09 -31.06
C VAL A 5 13.30 24.91 -30.16
N THR A 6 13.94 25.19 -29.02
CA THR A 6 14.24 24.19 -28.00
C THR A 6 12.97 23.95 -27.17
N LEU A 7 12.27 22.86 -27.46
CA LEU A 7 11.12 22.38 -26.70
C LEU A 7 11.61 21.78 -25.37
N TYR A 8 11.53 22.54 -24.28
CA TYR A 8 11.77 22.05 -22.93
C TYR A 8 10.59 21.14 -22.51
N ILE A 9 10.77 19.83 -22.64
CA ILE A 9 9.89 18.83 -22.04
C ILE A 9 10.16 18.83 -20.53
N LEU A 10 9.28 19.49 -19.78
CA LEU A 10 9.27 19.47 -18.32
C LEU A 10 8.73 18.11 -17.86
N THR A 11 9.59 17.11 -17.70
CA THR A 11 9.22 15.84 -17.05
C THR A 11 8.96 16.10 -15.57
N LEU A 12 7.68 16.27 -15.21
CA LEU A 12 7.25 16.24 -13.82
C LEU A 12 7.48 14.82 -13.28
N PHE A 13 8.60 14.61 -12.58
CA PHE A 13 8.83 13.38 -11.84
C PHE A 13 7.85 13.33 -10.66
N VAL A 14 6.69 12.73 -10.88
CA VAL A 14 5.76 12.40 -9.81
C VAL A 14 6.39 11.26 -9.00
N SER A 15 7.23 11.61 -8.03
CA SER A 15 7.86 10.63 -7.15
C SER A 15 6.82 10.15 -6.13
N CYS A 16 6.37 8.90 -6.24
CA CYS A 16 5.69 8.25 -5.12
C CYS A 16 6.61 8.23 -3.91
N LYS A 17 6.13 8.67 -2.74
CA LYS A 17 6.89 8.60 -1.50
C LYS A 17 6.83 7.17 -0.98
N THR A 18 8.00 6.61 -0.69
CA THR A 18 8.15 5.30 -0.06
C THR A 18 8.66 5.53 1.36
N TYR A 19 8.05 4.81 2.30
CA TYR A 19 8.37 4.79 3.70
C TYR A 19 8.71 3.37 4.12
N GLU A 20 9.46 3.25 5.21
CA GLU A 20 9.90 1.98 5.78
C GLU A 20 9.27 1.77 7.15
N LEU A 21 9.02 0.52 7.53
CA LEU A 21 8.70 0.14 8.89
C LEU A 21 9.29 -1.23 9.20
N THR A 22 9.54 -1.51 10.47
CA THR A 22 10.03 -2.82 10.89
C THR A 22 8.89 -3.85 10.85
N PRO A 23 9.18 -5.15 10.64
CA PRO A 23 8.17 -6.19 10.77
C PRO A 23 7.47 -6.14 12.12
N LEU A 24 8.22 -5.97 13.23
CA LEU A 24 7.62 -5.86 14.55
C LEU A 24 6.64 -4.68 14.67
N SER A 25 7.02 -3.50 14.18
CA SER A 25 6.13 -2.32 14.17
C SER A 25 4.86 -2.57 13.36
N LEU A 26 4.98 -3.20 12.18
CA LEU A 26 3.82 -3.60 11.38
C LEU A 26 2.89 -4.53 12.18
N LYS A 27 3.45 -5.56 12.82
CA LYS A 27 2.68 -6.53 13.61
C LYS A 27 1.91 -5.84 14.72
N THR A 28 2.60 -5.02 15.51
CA THR A 28 1.99 -4.28 16.63
C THR A 28 0.89 -3.33 16.16
N GLN A 29 1.10 -2.60 15.07
CA GLN A 29 0.09 -1.68 14.55
C GLN A 29 -1.15 -2.42 14.00
N LEU A 30 -0.97 -3.58 13.36
CA LEU A 30 -2.08 -4.41 12.88
C LEU A 30 -2.84 -5.10 14.02
N GLU A 31 -2.13 -5.63 15.02
CA GLU A 31 -2.75 -6.28 16.19
C GLU A 31 -3.54 -5.31 17.06
N ASN A 32 -3.16 -4.03 17.07
CA ASN A 32 -3.88 -2.95 17.76
C ASN A 32 -4.99 -2.32 16.89
N SER A 33 -5.20 -2.82 15.67
CA SER A 33 -6.26 -2.37 14.77
C SER A 33 -7.40 -3.39 14.70
N SER A 34 -8.57 -2.96 14.26
CA SER A 34 -9.67 -3.85 13.90
C SER A 34 -9.74 -4.00 12.37
N VAL A 35 -10.59 -4.92 11.91
CA VAL A 35 -10.90 -5.08 10.48
C VAL A 35 -12.39 -4.86 10.32
N GLU A 36 -12.77 -4.03 9.37
CA GLU A 36 -14.17 -3.70 9.07
C GLU A 36 -14.45 -3.80 7.58
N GLU A 37 -15.71 -4.03 7.23
CA GLU A 37 -16.11 -4.05 5.84
C GLU A 37 -16.14 -2.62 5.29
N ARG A 38 -15.36 -2.34 4.23
CA ARG A 38 -15.35 -1.05 3.55
C ARG A 38 -15.69 -1.22 2.08
N GLY A 39 -16.61 -0.38 1.60
CA GLY A 39 -16.80 -0.17 0.18
C GLY A 39 -15.68 0.68 -0.39
N VAL A 40 -15.21 0.36 -1.59
CA VAL A 40 -14.20 1.14 -2.32
C VAL A 40 -14.63 1.38 -3.74
N LYS A 41 -14.52 2.65 -4.14
CA LYS A 41 -14.67 3.11 -5.51
C LYS A 41 -13.29 3.21 -6.16
N LEU A 42 -13.12 2.46 -7.24
CA LEU A 42 -11.92 2.49 -8.07
C LEU A 42 -12.17 3.44 -9.26
N ASN A 43 -11.72 4.70 -9.20
CA ASN A 43 -11.87 5.58 -10.36
C ASN A 43 -10.99 5.09 -11.54
N ASN A 44 -11.37 5.46 -12.77
CA ASN A 44 -10.74 5.09 -14.05
C ASN A 44 -10.86 3.63 -14.54
N ALA A 45 -11.52 2.75 -13.78
CA ALA A 45 -12.14 1.57 -14.40
C ALA A 45 -13.56 1.95 -14.81
N SER A 46 -14.06 1.38 -15.92
CA SER A 46 -15.47 1.51 -16.32
C SER A 46 -16.40 1.42 -15.10
N ILE A 47 -17.51 2.17 -15.14
CA ILE A 47 -18.57 2.47 -14.13
C ILE A 47 -18.97 1.31 -13.16
N PHE A 48 -18.49 0.09 -13.38
CA PHE A 48 -18.89 -1.16 -12.75
C PHE A 48 -17.97 -1.71 -11.65
N PHE A 49 -16.83 -1.10 -11.31
CA PHE A 49 -15.91 -1.65 -10.30
C PHE A 49 -15.97 -0.90 -8.96
N ASN A 50 -17.14 -0.92 -8.32
CA ASN A 50 -17.21 -0.78 -6.88
C ASN A 50 -16.98 -2.15 -6.26
N SER A 51 -16.08 -2.25 -5.29
CA SER A 51 -15.86 -3.49 -4.56
C SER A 51 -15.96 -3.25 -3.07
N THR A 52 -16.53 -4.23 -2.36
CA THR A 52 -16.59 -4.24 -0.91
C THR A 52 -15.66 -5.32 -0.39
N TYR A 53 -14.85 -5.00 0.61
CA TYR A 53 -13.93 -5.96 1.22
C TYR A 53 -13.61 -5.61 2.67
N MET A 54 -13.12 -6.59 3.41
CA MET A 54 -12.59 -6.38 4.76
C MET A 54 -11.29 -5.58 4.71
N ALA A 55 -11.31 -4.40 5.30
CA ALA A 55 -10.20 -3.47 5.36
C ALA A 55 -9.74 -3.22 6.81
N VAL A 56 -8.45 -3.01 7.01
CA VAL A 56 -7.87 -2.60 8.28
C VAL A 56 -8.40 -1.23 8.66
N SER A 57 -9.03 -1.17 9.84
CA SER A 57 -9.51 0.05 10.46
C SER A 57 -8.38 0.68 11.28
N LEU A 58 -7.43 1.26 10.55
CA LEU A 58 -6.35 2.09 11.09
C LEU A 58 -6.40 3.43 10.37
N ASP A 59 -6.41 4.54 11.12
CA ASP A 59 -6.48 5.88 10.53
C ASP A 59 -5.16 6.27 9.86
N SER A 60 -4.03 6.02 10.53
CA SER A 60 -2.70 6.31 10.02
C SER A 60 -1.70 5.25 10.44
N LEU A 61 -0.75 4.95 9.57
CA LEU A 61 0.38 4.08 9.84
C LEU A 61 1.59 4.91 10.26
N GLU A 62 2.17 4.60 11.42
CA GLU A 62 3.46 5.15 11.83
C GLU A 62 4.57 4.46 11.04
N VAL A 63 5.33 5.26 10.29
CA VAL A 63 6.39 4.80 9.38
C VAL A 63 7.59 5.74 9.43
N PHE A 64 8.71 5.32 8.84
CA PHE A 64 9.93 6.11 8.73
C PHE A 64 10.13 6.58 7.29
N ASP A 65 10.45 7.86 7.11
CA ASP A 65 10.90 8.36 5.82
C ASP A 65 12.35 7.92 5.51
N LYS A 66 12.85 8.29 4.32
CA LYS A 66 14.23 7.97 3.89
C LYS A 66 15.33 8.54 4.81
N LYS A 67 14.99 9.51 5.68
CA LYS A 67 15.91 10.12 6.64
C LYS A 67 15.78 9.49 8.03
N GLY A 68 14.92 8.48 8.21
CA GLY A 68 14.63 7.87 9.49
C GLY A 68 13.71 8.72 10.38
N THR A 69 13.04 9.73 9.83
CA THR A 69 12.10 10.57 10.58
C THR A 69 10.73 9.88 10.62
N VAL A 70 10.11 9.87 11.80
CA VAL A 70 8.75 9.36 11.98
C VAL A 70 7.76 10.18 11.15
N PHE A 71 6.89 9.49 10.43
CA PHE A 71 5.83 10.04 9.60
C PHE A 71 4.55 9.23 9.80
N TYR A 72 3.42 9.91 9.94
CA TYR A 72 2.10 9.28 10.04
C TYR A 72 1.43 9.27 8.67
N LEU A 73 1.52 8.13 7.98
CA LEU A 73 0.93 7.94 6.67
C LEU A 73 -0.56 7.65 6.81
N GLN A 74 -1.40 8.60 6.38
CA GLN A 74 -2.85 8.45 6.38
C GLN A 74 -3.28 7.25 5.55
N ASN A 75 -4.04 6.34 6.15
CA ASN A 75 -4.47 5.12 5.51
C ASN A 75 -5.44 5.42 4.35
N SER A 76 -5.28 4.68 3.26
CA SER A 76 -6.12 4.84 2.07
C SER A 76 -6.08 3.58 1.22
N PRO A 77 -7.07 3.39 0.33
CA PRO A 77 -7.03 2.28 -0.62
C PRO A 77 -5.97 2.47 -1.72
N SER A 78 -5.23 3.59 -1.77
CA SER A 78 -4.11 3.78 -2.70
C SER A 78 -2.78 3.25 -2.17
N ILE A 79 -2.69 2.93 -0.87
CA ILE A 79 -1.42 2.49 -0.26
C ILE A 79 -1.08 1.06 -0.68
N GLU A 80 0.15 0.91 -1.17
CA GLU A 80 0.76 -0.38 -1.44
C GLU A 80 1.81 -0.69 -0.38
N MET A 81 1.74 -1.90 0.15
CA MET A 81 2.78 -2.48 1.00
C MET A 81 3.66 -3.40 0.15
N ARG A 82 4.97 -3.25 0.30
CA ARG A 82 6.00 -4.06 -0.34
C ARG A 82 6.82 -4.77 0.72
N LEU A 83 6.95 -6.08 0.58
CA LEU A 83 7.68 -6.92 1.53
C LEU A 83 8.88 -7.54 0.82
N ILE A 84 9.93 -7.78 1.58
CA ILE A 84 11.04 -8.64 1.17
C ILE A 84 11.15 -9.74 2.22
N ASN A 85 11.26 -11.01 1.80
CA ASN A 85 11.53 -12.09 2.74
C ASN A 85 13.04 -12.29 2.97
N ASN A 86 13.40 -13.22 3.84
CA ASN A 86 14.80 -13.56 4.14
C ASN A 86 15.55 -14.15 2.93
N GLU A 87 14.83 -14.68 1.94
CA GLU A 87 15.39 -15.20 0.67
C GLU A 87 15.55 -14.11 -0.39
N GLY A 88 15.12 -12.88 -0.11
CA GLY A 88 15.19 -11.74 -1.04
C GLY A 88 14.02 -11.64 -2.02
N GLU A 89 13.03 -12.53 -1.94
CA GLU A 89 11.82 -12.48 -2.73
C GLU A 89 10.96 -11.28 -2.36
N LYS A 90 10.35 -10.65 -3.37
CA LYS A 90 9.59 -9.41 -3.22
C LYS A 90 8.10 -9.66 -3.40
N PHE A 91 7.31 -9.15 -2.47
CA PHE A 91 5.85 -9.22 -2.52
C PHE A 91 5.25 -7.82 -2.50
N THR A 92 4.10 -7.65 -3.15
CA THR A 92 3.35 -6.39 -3.12
C THR A 92 1.89 -6.69 -2.92
N MET A 93 1.26 -5.99 -1.99
CA MET A 93 -0.15 -6.09 -1.66
C MET A 93 -0.69 -4.73 -1.23
N TYR A 94 -2.01 -4.59 -1.22
CA TYR A 94 -2.66 -3.37 -0.77
C TYR A 94 -2.73 -3.32 0.75
N PHE A 95 -2.18 -2.27 1.36
CA PHE A 95 -1.95 -2.21 2.81
C PHE A 95 -3.25 -2.37 3.61
N ASP A 96 -4.31 -1.66 3.23
CA ASP A 96 -5.59 -1.72 3.92
C ASP A 96 -6.26 -3.11 3.86
N THR A 97 -5.78 -4.06 3.06
CA THR A 97 -6.32 -5.44 3.02
C THR A 97 -5.49 -6.42 3.84
N VAL A 98 -4.44 -5.94 4.51
CA VAL A 98 -3.43 -6.78 5.17
C VAL A 98 -3.93 -7.21 6.54
N VAL A 99 -3.92 -8.51 6.80
CA VAL A 99 -4.27 -9.09 8.09
C VAL A 99 -3.26 -10.15 8.48
N ILE A 100 -3.06 -10.36 9.79
CA ILE A 100 -2.25 -11.46 10.31
C ILE A 100 -3.20 -12.57 10.76
N ILE A 101 -3.06 -13.75 10.15
CA ILE A 101 -3.85 -14.94 10.48
C ILE A 101 -2.86 -16.09 10.72
N ASN A 102 -2.87 -16.69 11.91
CA ASN A 102 -1.98 -17.81 12.26
C ASN A 102 -0.51 -17.51 11.93
N ASP A 103 -0.01 -16.34 12.36
CA ASP A 103 1.35 -15.84 12.09
C ASP A 103 1.70 -15.76 10.58
N THR A 104 0.69 -15.65 9.72
CA THR A 104 0.84 -15.45 8.29
C THR A 104 0.24 -14.12 7.88
N LEU A 105 1.05 -13.26 7.28
CA LEU A 105 0.61 -12.00 6.69
C LEU A 105 -0.13 -12.28 5.40
N THR A 106 -1.41 -11.92 5.34
CA THR A 106 -2.27 -12.12 4.17
C THR A 106 -2.78 -10.79 3.66
N GLY A 107 -2.70 -10.54 2.36
CA GLY A 107 -3.23 -9.31 1.76
C GLY A 107 -3.55 -9.47 0.28
N SER A 108 -4.40 -8.59 -0.26
CA SER A 108 -4.80 -8.63 -1.66
C SER A 108 -3.74 -8.03 -2.59
N ARG A 109 -3.52 -8.67 -3.74
CA ARG A 109 -2.68 -8.12 -4.83
C ARG A 109 -3.46 -7.31 -5.85
N SER A 110 -4.78 -7.43 -5.84
CA SER A 110 -5.65 -6.80 -6.83
C SER A 110 -6.82 -6.11 -6.14
N ARG A 111 -7.14 -4.89 -6.59
CA ARG A 111 -8.39 -4.21 -6.22
C ARG A 111 -9.59 -4.73 -7.01
N PHE A 112 -9.33 -5.32 -8.17
CA PHE A 112 -10.36 -5.74 -9.13
C PHE A 112 -10.78 -7.20 -8.94
N ILE A 113 -9.94 -8.03 -8.31
CA ILE A 113 -10.17 -9.46 -8.14
C ILE A 113 -9.99 -9.82 -6.67
N SER A 114 -11.08 -10.01 -5.94
CA SER A 114 -11.12 -10.22 -4.48
C SER A 114 -10.53 -11.56 -4.00
N GLY A 115 -10.20 -12.48 -4.91
CA GLY A 115 -9.60 -13.79 -4.61
C GLY A 115 -8.07 -13.85 -4.66
N ILE A 116 -7.39 -12.86 -5.24
CA ILE A 116 -5.94 -12.92 -5.43
C ILE A 116 -5.24 -12.37 -4.18
N LYS A 117 -5.05 -13.25 -3.20
CA LYS A 117 -4.33 -12.94 -1.97
C LYS A 117 -2.93 -13.53 -2.01
N HIS A 118 -1.97 -12.79 -1.46
CA HIS A 118 -0.68 -13.33 -1.09
C HIS A 118 -0.65 -13.68 0.39
N LYS A 119 0.12 -14.72 0.70
CA LYS A 119 0.38 -15.20 2.05
C LYS A 119 1.89 -15.26 2.24
N VAL A 120 2.39 -14.63 3.29
CA VAL A 120 3.81 -14.63 3.63
C VAL A 120 3.91 -14.98 5.12
N PRO A 121 4.60 -16.07 5.51
CA PRO A 121 4.85 -16.35 6.92
C PRO A 121 5.53 -15.15 7.57
N PHE A 122 5.00 -14.67 8.70
CA PHE A 122 5.45 -13.40 9.27
C PHE A 122 6.93 -13.45 9.66
N SER A 123 7.36 -14.60 10.18
CA SER A 123 8.74 -14.89 10.57
C SER A 123 9.77 -14.81 9.43
N THR A 124 9.33 -14.87 8.17
CA THR A 124 10.24 -14.78 7.02
C THR A 124 10.41 -13.36 6.49
N ILE A 125 9.65 -12.38 6.99
CA ILE A 125 9.69 -11.00 6.50
C ILE A 125 10.94 -10.30 7.03
N SER A 126 11.81 -9.87 6.11
CA SER A 126 13.05 -9.15 6.43
C SER A 126 12.88 -7.64 6.37
N LYS A 127 12.10 -7.12 5.41
CA LYS A 127 11.88 -5.68 5.21
C LYS A 127 10.44 -5.38 4.80
N VAL A 128 9.92 -4.25 5.29
CA VAL A 128 8.59 -3.75 4.94
C VAL A 128 8.70 -2.31 4.47
N PHE A 129 8.09 -2.03 3.33
CA PHE A 129 7.94 -0.69 2.80
C PHE A 129 6.47 -0.43 2.52
N VAL A 130 6.06 0.83 2.67
CA VAL A 130 4.76 1.30 2.18
C VAL A 130 4.95 2.48 1.27
N GLN A 131 4.06 2.63 0.29
CA GLN A 131 4.07 3.76 -0.60
C GLN A 131 2.65 4.19 -0.93
N ASP A 132 2.46 5.49 -1.04
CA ASP A 132 1.24 6.01 -1.65
C ASP A 132 1.40 5.96 -3.17
N GLY A 133 0.63 5.07 -3.80
CA GLY A 133 0.59 4.96 -5.26
C GLY A 133 -0.12 6.13 -5.94
N GLN A 134 -0.70 7.07 -5.18
CA GLN A 134 -1.49 8.21 -5.66
C GLN A 134 -2.62 7.83 -6.62
N LYS A 135 -3.10 6.58 -6.50
CA LYS A 135 -4.25 6.07 -7.24
C LYS A 135 -5.50 6.75 -6.70
N ASP A 136 -6.41 7.13 -7.59
CA ASP A 136 -7.68 7.76 -7.22
C ASP A 136 -8.70 6.72 -6.74
N PHE A 137 -8.36 6.01 -5.67
CA PHE A 137 -9.22 5.06 -5.00
C PHE A 137 -9.74 5.71 -3.72
N LYS A 138 -11.04 5.54 -3.44
CA LYS A 138 -11.68 6.15 -2.27
C LYS A 138 -12.58 5.14 -1.59
N TYR A 139 -12.58 5.17 -0.26
CA TYR A 139 -13.63 4.51 0.50
C TYR A 139 -14.98 5.14 0.16
N THR A 140 -16.00 4.31 0.03
CA THR A 140 -17.40 4.70 -0.08
C THR A 140 -18.08 4.33 1.23
N ASN A 141 -18.62 5.32 1.92
CA ASN A 141 -19.47 5.12 3.09
C ASN A 141 -20.77 4.42 2.72
#